data_AF-A0A5J4QVP5-F1
#
_entry.id   AF-A0A5J4QVP5-F1
#
_cell.length_a   1.000
_cell.length_b   1.000
_cell.length_c   1.000
_cell.angle_alpha   90.00
_cell.angle_beta   90.00
_cell.angle_gamma   90.00
#
_symmetry.space_group_name_H-M   'P 1'
#
loop_
_entity.id
_entity.type
_entity.pdbx_description
1 polymer ?
#
loop_
_entity_poly.entity_id
_entity_poly.type
_entity_poly.pdbx_seq_one_letter_code
_entity_poly.pdbx_strand_id
1 'polypeptide(L)' 'MRQRGLKLKTGITQKEQQVIDDEIRRMDPTITAAEAHAGVFAISNPAARRRIYTEG' A
#
# COMPACT_ATOMS: atom_id res chain seq x y z
N MET A 1 -4.82 -18.33 10.07
CA MET A 1 -4.52 -18.05 8.64
C MET A 1 -3.03 -17.79 8.50
N ARG A 2 -2.30 -18.57 7.69
CA ARG A 2 -0.90 -18.23 7.36
C ARG A 2 -0.94 -17.08 6.37
N GLN A 3 -0.66 -15.85 6.82
CA GLN A 3 -0.35 -14.76 5.89
C GLN A 3 0.84 -15.24 5.04
N ARG A 4 0.57 -15.59 3.78
CA ARG A 4 1.64 -15.82 2.81
C ARG A 4 2.37 -14.49 2.74
N GLY A 5 3.66 -14.47 3.10
CA GLY A 5 4.49 -13.28 3.07
C GLY A 5 4.48 -12.68 1.68
N LEU A 6 3.63 -11.69 1.49
CA LEU A 6 3.29 -11.14 0.19
C LEU A 6 4.37 -10.11 -0.14
N LYS A 7 5.22 -10.44 -1.12
CA LYS A 7 6.33 -9.55 -1.48
C LYS A 7 5.77 -8.32 -2.18
N LEU A 8 5.78 -7.19 -1.48
CA LEU A 8 5.22 -5.90 -1.92
C LEU A 8 5.93 -5.25 -3.13
N LYS A 9 7.00 -5.85 -3.66
CA LYS A 9 7.94 -5.16 -4.57
C LYS A 9 7.47 -5.03 -6.02
N THR A 10 7.22 -6.13 -6.74
CA THR A 10 7.06 -6.05 -8.21
C THR A 10 6.04 -7.04 -8.80
N GLY A 11 5.29 -7.75 -7.95
CA GLY A 11 4.31 -8.75 -8.39
C GLY A 11 3.03 -8.75 -7.56
N ILE A 12 2.78 -7.68 -6.81
CA ILE A 12 1.58 -7.56 -6.00
C ILE A 12 0.39 -7.21 -6.90
N THR A 13 -0.64 -8.04 -6.86
CA THR A 13 -1.87 -7.82 -7.63
C THR A 13 -2.70 -6.69 -7.01
N GLN A 14 -3.59 -6.10 -7.79
CA GLN A 14 -4.51 -5.06 -7.29
C GLN A 14 -5.38 -5.57 -6.12
N LYS A 15 -5.79 -6.85 -6.16
CA LYS A 15 -6.55 -7.48 -5.08
C LYS A 15 -5.72 -7.59 -3.80
N GLU A 16 -4.43 -7.91 -3.91
CA GLU A 16 -3.54 -7.97 -2.75
C GLU A 16 -3.20 -6.57 -2.21
N GLN A 17 -3.13 -5.54 -3.06
CA GLN A 17 -3.03 -4.14 -2.62
C GLN A 17 -4.26 -3.75 -1.79
N GLN A 18 -5.46 -4.10 -2.25
CA GLN A 18 -6.71 -3.82 -1.52
C GLN A 18 -6.73 -4.46 -0.13
N VAL A 19 -6.26 -5.71 0.00
CA VAL A 19 -6.18 -6.40 1.29
C VAL A 19 -5.25 -5.66 2.26
N ILE A 20 -4.16 -5.08 1.76
CA ILE A 20 -3.23 -4.29 2.58
C ILE A 20 -3.84 -2.94 2.93
N ASP A 21 -4.50 -2.26 1.99
CA ASP A 21 -5.22 -1.01 2.25
C ASP A 21 -6.25 -1.19 3.38
N ASP A 22 -6.98 -2.32 3.35
CA ASP A 22 -7.95 -2.68 4.38
C ASP A 22 -7.27 -3.02 5.71
N GLU A 23 -6.12 -3.69 5.68
CA GLU A 23 -5.36 -4.02 6.88
C GLU A 23 -4.75 -2.78 7.54
N ILE A 24 -4.22 -1.83 6.77
CA ILE A 24 -3.72 -0.54 7.26
C ILE A 24 -4.83 0.22 7.98
N ARG A 25 -6.00 0.35 7.36
CA ARG A 25 -7.16 1.03 7.97
C ARG A 25 -7.73 0.29 9.18
N ARG A 26 -7.61 -1.03 9.21
CA ARG A 26 -7.99 -1.83 10.39
C ARG A 26 -7.04 -1.58 11.57
N MET A 27 -5.74 -1.41 11.29
CA MET A 27 -4.73 -1.16 12.33
C MET A 27 -4.78 0.28 12.82
N ASP A 28 -5.00 1.24 11.93
CA ASP A 28 -5.15 2.65 12.26
C ASP A 28 -6.34 3.27 11.49
N PRO A 29 -7.51 3.37 12.15
CA PRO A 29 -8.71 3.96 11.55
C PRO A 29 -8.59 5.45 11.23
N THR A 30 -7.54 6.14 11.70
CA THR A 30 -7.33 7.56 11.38
C THR A 30 -6.74 7.75 9.98
N ILE A 31 -6.13 6.71 9.41
CA ILE A 31 -5.63 6.71 8.04
C ILE A 31 -6.81 6.58 7.07
N THR A 32 -6.96 7.55 6.19
CA THR A 32 -8.02 7.54 5.19
C THR A 32 -7.77 6.49 4.11
N ALA A 33 -8.82 6.09 3.40
CA ALA A 33 -8.70 5.19 2.26
C ALA A 33 -7.76 5.73 1.17
N ALA A 34 -7.73 7.05 0.97
CA ALA A 34 -6.85 7.68 0.00
C ALA A 34 -5.38 7.61 0.43
N GLU A 35 -5.08 7.87 1.71
CA GLU A 35 -3.71 7.79 2.25
C GLU A 35 -3.18 6.36 2.25
N ALA A 36 -4.00 5.39 2.69
CA ALA A 36 -3.63 3.98 2.65
C ALA A 36 -3.32 3.54 1.21
N HIS A 37 -4.22 3.85 0.28
CA HIS A 37 -4.06 3.49 -1.13
C HIS A 37 -2.83 4.13 -1.77
N ALA A 38 -2.62 5.43 -1.55
CA ALA A 38 -1.43 6.14 -2.04
C ALA A 38 -0.14 5.51 -1.50
N GLY A 39 -0.13 5.21 -0.20
CA GLY A 39 0.99 4.58 0.48
C GLY A 39 1.34 3.21 -0.11
N VAL A 40 0.34 2.34 -0.31
CA VAL A 40 0.52 0.99 -0.89
C VAL A 40 0.91 1.05 -2.36
N PHE A 41 0.27 1.93 -3.14
CA PHE A 41 0.56 2.10 -4.56
C PHE A 41 2.01 2.54 -4.80
N ALA A 42 2.54 3.42 -3.93
CA ALA A 42 3.92 3.86 -3.95
C ALA A 42 4.95 2.74 -3.69
N ILE A 43 4.56 1.62 -3.08
CA ILE A 43 5.49 0.52 -2.79
C ILE A 43 5.90 -0.21 -4.08
N SER A 44 4.92 -0.47 -4.96
CA SER A 44 5.14 -1.18 -6.23
C SER A 44 5.39 -0.26 -7.42
N ASN A 45 5.09 1.03 -7.31
CA ASN A 45 5.26 2.00 -8.39
C ASN A 45 6.33 3.06 -8.03
N PRO A 46 7.56 2.93 -8.55
CA PRO A 46 8.65 3.87 -8.29
C PRO A 46 8.33 5.32 -8.69
N ALA A 47 7.52 5.54 -9.74
CA ALA A 47 7.12 6.88 -10.16
C ALA A 47 6.13 7.51 -9.16
N ALA A 48 5.16 6.72 -8.67
CA ALA A 48 4.25 7.16 -7.62
C ALA A 48 5.00 7.43 -6.31
N ARG A 49 5.96 6.55 -5.95
CA ARG A 49 6.83 6.73 -4.78
C ARG A 49 7.53 8.07 -4.77
N ARG A 50 8.04 8.49 -5.94
CA ARG A 50 8.71 9.79 -6.08
C ARG A 50 7.75 10.98 -5.91
N ARG A 51 6.47 10.83 -6.27
CA ARG A 51 5.48 11.91 -6.11
C ARG A 51 4.95 12.02 -4.69
N ILE A 52 4.85 10.89 -4.00
CA ILE A 52 4.21 10.79 -2.68
C ILE A 52 5.20 11.04 -1.54
N TYR A 53 6.44 10.54 -1.66
CA TYR A 53 7.43 10.61 -0.58
C TYR A 53 8.64 11.51 -0.86
N THR A 54 8.71 12.12 -2.04
CA THR A 54 9.69 13.18 -2.31
C THR A 54 8.94 14.46 -2.61
N GLU A 55 8.60 15.18 -1.55
CA GLU A 55 8.60 16.64 -1.58
C GLU A 55 9.96 17.10 -1.06
N GLY A 56 10.68 17.82 -1.91
CA GLY A 56 12.04 18.32 -1.74
C GLY A 56 12.50 19.00 -3.00
#